data_AF-A0A2M9NUJ3-F1
#
_entry.id   AF-A0A2M9NUJ3-F1
#
_cell.length_a   1.000
_cell.length_b   1.000
_cell.length_c   1.000
_cell.angle_alpha   90.00
_cell.angle_beta   90.00
_cell.angle_gamma   90.00
#
_symmetry.space_group_name_H-M   'P 1'
#
loop_
_entity.id
_entity.type
_entity.pdbx_description
1 polymer ?
#
loop_
_entity_poly.entity_id
_entity_poly.type
_entity_poly.pdbx_seq_one_letter_code
_entity_poly.pdbx_strand_id
1 'polypeptide(L)'
;MNDPIPLAIASEAFLLLSFFIMYVSTGKSKKTLIILLSIIGGAPLLYFVIDDMNSNYEDANIGLGLAFMFTWLYSAIAFIIAIILLVVKKKADHDIPKEP
;
A
#
# COMPACT_ATOMS: atom_id res chain seq x y z
N MET A 1 26.49 3.91 2.60
CA MET A 1 25.13 3.35 2.70
C MET A 1 24.32 3.85 1.51
N ASN A 2 23.52 3.00 0.88
CA ASN A 2 22.57 3.47 -0.13
C ASN A 2 21.47 4.26 0.59
N ASP A 3 21.14 5.43 0.07
CA ASP A 3 20.05 6.26 0.58
C ASP A 3 18.73 5.44 0.57
N PRO A 4 18.01 5.28 1.70
CA PRO A 4 16.77 4.52 1.77
C PRO A 4 15.59 5.26 1.12
N ILE A 5 15.71 6.56 0.85
CA ILE A 5 14.60 7.41 0.37
C ILE A 5 14.01 6.91 -0.95
N PRO A 6 14.79 6.59 -2.01
CA PRO A 6 14.21 6.10 -3.27
C PRO A 6 13.42 4.80 -3.09
N LEU A 7 13.91 3.88 -2.25
CA LEU A 7 13.24 2.62 -1.97
C LEU A 7 11.97 2.84 -1.15
N ALA A 8 12.01 3.77 -0.18
CA ALA A 8 10.84 4.15 0.61
C ALA A 8 9.74 4.72 -0.30
N ILE A 9 10.08 5.64 -1.19
CA ILE A 9 9.14 6.22 -2.16
C ILE A 9 8.52 5.13 -3.05
N ALA A 10 9.34 4.22 -3.58
CA ALA A 10 8.83 3.11 -4.40
C ALA A 10 7.89 2.18 -3.61
N SER A 11 8.20 1.91 -2.35
CA SER A 11 7.40 1.06 -1.47
C SER A 11 6.05 1.70 -1.14
N GLU A 12 6.05 2.99 -0.78
CA GLU A 12 4.83 3.77 -0.54
C GLU A 12 3.98 3.89 -1.81
N ALA A 13 4.60 4.13 -2.96
CA ALA A 13 3.88 4.20 -4.24
C ALA A 13 3.19 2.87 -4.58
N PHE A 14 3.86 1.74 -4.35
CA PHE A 14 3.26 0.41 -4.58
C PHE A 14 2.09 0.12 -3.60
N LEU A 15 2.24 0.49 -2.33
CA LEU A 15 1.17 0.41 -1.33
C LEU A 15 -0.03 1.25 -1.75
N LEU A 16 0.19 2.53 -2.03
CA LEU A 16 -0.86 3.48 -2.41
C LEU A 16 -1.57 3.06 -3.69
N LEU A 17 -0.84 2.54 -4.69
CA LEU A 17 -1.44 2.00 -5.91
C LEU A 17 -2.39 0.84 -5.60
N SER A 18 -1.96 -0.09 -4.73
CA SER A 18 -2.78 -1.24 -4.31
C SER A 18 -4.08 -0.78 -3.65
N PHE A 19 -3.99 0.18 -2.73
CA PHE A 19 -5.15 0.76 -2.04
C PHE A 19 -6.02 1.62 -2.95
N PHE A 20 -5.44 2.32 -3.91
CA PHE A 20 -6.18 3.08 -4.91
C PHE A 20 -7.05 2.16 -5.78
N ILE A 21 -6.49 1.03 -6.26
CA ILE A 21 -7.25 0.05 -7.03
C ILE A 21 -8.40 -0.52 -6.19
N MET A 22 -8.17 -0.86 -4.92
CA MET A 22 -9.25 -1.31 -4.01
C MET A 22 -10.32 -0.23 -3.83
N TYR A 23 -9.92 1.03 -3.66
CA TYR A 23 -10.81 2.16 -3.44
C TYR A 23 -11.77 2.39 -4.62
N VAL A 24 -11.28 2.30 -5.86
CA VAL A 24 -12.11 2.46 -7.06
C VAL A 24 -12.93 1.20 -7.38
N SER A 25 -12.48 0.03 -6.91
CA SER A 25 -13.14 -1.26 -7.15
C SER A 25 -14.22 -1.59 -6.11
N THR A 26 -14.37 -0.77 -5.05
CA THR A 26 -15.26 -1.06 -3.93
C THR A 26 -16.34 0.01 -3.75
N GLY A 27 -17.52 -0.38 -3.25
CA GLY A 27 -18.62 0.52 -2.92
C GLY A 27 -18.30 1.53 -1.80
N LYS A 28 -19.11 2.60 -1.71
CA LYS A 28 -18.86 3.75 -0.83
C LYS A 28 -18.69 3.40 0.65
N SER A 29 -19.41 2.38 1.15
CA SER A 29 -19.41 2.00 2.57
C SER A 29 -18.07 1.49 3.10
N LYS A 30 -17.18 0.99 2.22
CA LYS A 30 -15.88 0.41 2.63
C LYS A 30 -14.70 1.36 2.44
N LYS A 31 -14.93 2.56 1.88
CA LYS A 31 -13.85 3.50 1.52
C LYS A 31 -13.06 4.01 2.72
N THR A 32 -13.74 4.33 3.82
CA THR A 32 -13.07 4.77 5.07
C THR A 32 -12.13 3.69 5.62
N LEU A 33 -12.57 2.43 5.58
CA LEU A 33 -11.74 1.31 6.03
C LEU A 33 -10.50 1.13 5.14
N ILE A 34 -10.66 1.24 3.81
CA ILE A 34 -9.55 1.18 2.85
C ILE A 34 -8.51 2.27 3.14
N ILE A 35 -8.94 3.49 3.42
CA ILE A 35 -8.03 4.61 3.78
C ILE A 35 -7.28 4.30 5.09
N LEU A 36 -7.98 3.81 6.12
CA LEU A 36 -7.36 3.49 7.40
C LEU A 36 -6.31 2.38 7.27
N LEU A 37 -6.61 1.32 6.52
CA LEU A 37 -5.69 0.21 6.27
C LEU A 37 -4.46 0.66 5.47
N SER A 38 -4.62 1.61 4.53
CA SER A 38 -3.49 2.20 3.80
C SER A 38 -2.52 2.93 4.74
N ILE A 39 -3.05 3.67 5.72
CA ILE A 39 -2.21 4.37 6.71
C ILE A 39 -1.45 3.37 7.58
N ILE A 40 -2.12 2.30 8.03
CA ILE A 40 -1.49 1.25 8.84
C ILE A 40 -0.35 0.56 8.08
N GLY A 41 -0.49 0.35 6.77
CA GLY A 41 0.53 -0.28 5.93
C GLY A 41 1.78 0.57 5.66
N GLY A 42 1.64 1.91 5.63
CA GLY A 42 2.73 2.83 5.25
C GLY A 42 3.33 3.63 6.41
N ALA A 43 2.54 3.96 7.44
CA ALA A 43 2.99 4.81 8.54
C ALA A 43 4.25 4.27 9.27
N PRO A 44 4.40 2.96 9.53
CA PRO A 44 5.63 2.45 10.13
C PRO A 44 6.87 2.72 9.28
N LEU A 45 6.82 2.52 7.96
CA LEU A 45 7.96 2.76 7.08
C LEU A 45 8.35 4.23 7.06
N LEU A 46 7.37 5.14 6.94
CA LEU A 46 7.61 6.58 7.00
C LEU A 46 8.27 6.99 8.32
N TYR A 47 7.80 6.46 9.45
CA TYR A 47 8.40 6.72 10.75
C TYR A 47 9.87 6.29 10.78
N PHE A 48 10.17 5.04 10.41
CA PHE A 48 11.53 4.53 10.47
C PHE A 48 12.48 5.20 9.48
N VAL A 49 12.00 5.65 8.32
CA VAL A 49 12.81 6.43 7.37
C VAL A 49 13.16 7.80 7.97
N ILE A 50 12.19 8.48 8.57
CA ILE A 50 12.43 9.78 9.23
C ILE A 50 13.39 9.60 10.42
N ASP A 51 13.23 8.53 11.19
CA ASP A 51 14.12 8.20 12.30
C ASP A 51 15.55 7.93 11.82
N ASP A 52 15.71 7.14 10.76
CA ASP A 52 17.01 6.86 10.10
C ASP A 52 17.70 8.13 9.59
N MET A 53 16.94 9.07 9.05
CA MET A 53 17.47 10.36 8.58
C MET A 53 17.95 11.29 9.70
N ASN A 54 17.42 11.15 10.92
CA ASN A 54 17.70 12.04 12.05
C ASN A 54 18.66 11.42 13.08
N SER A 55 18.93 10.13 12.98
CA SER A 55 19.71 9.36 13.96
C SER A 55 21.06 8.96 13.39
N ASN A 56 22.13 9.11 14.18
CA ASN A 56 23.47 8.63 13.83
C ASN A 56 23.62 7.18 14.28
N TYR A 57 23.00 6.25 13.55
CA TYR A 57 23.19 4.83 13.80
C TYR A 57 24.64 4.41 13.45
N GLU A 58 25.34 3.80 14.41
CA GLU A 58 26.68 3.26 14.18
C GLU A 58 26.66 1.99 13.30
N ASP A 59 25.54 1.25 13.35
CA ASP A 59 25.28 0.01 12.62
C ASP A 59 23.99 0.08 11.80
N ALA A 60 23.69 -0.98 11.03
CA ALA A 60 22.47 -1.07 10.25
C ALA A 60 21.20 -0.97 11.13
N ASN A 61 20.26 -0.10 10.73
CA ASN A 61 18.97 0.04 11.38
C ASN A 61 18.05 -1.15 11.04
N ILE A 62 18.03 -2.17 11.91
CA ILE A 62 17.17 -3.36 11.77
C ILE A 62 15.69 -2.98 11.71
N GLY A 63 15.29 -1.95 12.46
CA GLY A 63 13.91 -1.44 12.47
C GLY A 63 13.47 -0.96 11.09
N LEU A 64 14.33 -0.21 10.40
CA LEU A 64 14.08 0.23 9.03
C LEU A 64 13.94 -0.95 8.06
N GLY A 65 14.82 -1.94 8.16
CA GLY A 65 14.74 -3.15 7.34
C GLY A 65 13.43 -3.93 7.54
N LEU A 66 13.00 -4.10 8.80
CA LEU A 66 11.74 -4.74 9.15
C LEU A 66 10.53 -3.93 8.66
N ALA A 67 10.59 -2.59 8.73
CA ALA A 67 9.53 -1.73 8.21
C ALA A 67 9.37 -1.88 6.70
N PHE A 68 10.48 -1.96 5.95
CA PHE A 68 10.46 -2.27 4.52
C PHE A 68 9.80 -3.63 4.24
N MET A 69 10.22 -4.69 4.95
CA MET A 69 9.65 -6.02 4.77
C MET A 69 8.15 -6.06 5.07
N PHE A 70 7.72 -5.37 6.13
CA PHE A 70 6.32 -5.23 6.49
C PHE A 70 5.53 -4.56 5.37
N THR A 71 5.95 -3.36 4.91
CA THR A 71 5.23 -2.61 3.88
C THR A 71 5.20 -3.37 2.55
N TRP A 72 6.28 -4.07 2.18
CA TRP A 72 6.31 -4.92 0.97
C TRP A 72 5.33 -6.08 1.03
N LEU A 73 5.36 -6.86 2.12
CA LEU A 73 4.44 -7.98 2.30
C LEU A 73 2.99 -7.51 2.34
N TYR A 74 2.74 -6.42 3.07
CA TYR A 74 1.42 -5.81 3.17
C TYR A 74 0.91 -5.36 1.79
N SER A 75 1.76 -4.67 1.02
CA SER A 75 1.43 -4.20 -0.33
C SER A 75 1.14 -5.35 -1.29
N ALA A 76 1.93 -6.43 -1.24
CA ALA A 76 1.70 -7.61 -2.08
C ALA A 76 0.34 -8.25 -1.81
N ILE A 77 -0.03 -8.43 -0.53
CA ILE A 77 -1.34 -8.96 -0.13
C ILE A 77 -2.45 -8.01 -0.58
N ALA A 78 -2.31 -6.71 -0.30
CA ALA A 78 -3.28 -5.68 -0.70
C ALA A 78 -3.48 -5.66 -2.22
N PHE A 79 -2.40 -5.78 -3.00
CA PHE A 79 -2.45 -5.80 -4.46
C PHE A 79 -3.21 -7.02 -4.98
N ILE A 80 -2.96 -8.21 -4.44
CA ILE A 80 -3.70 -9.43 -4.83
C ILE A 80 -5.20 -9.24 -4.59
N ILE A 81 -5.58 -8.74 -3.41
CA ILE A 81 -6.99 -8.45 -3.08
C ILE A 81 -7.56 -7.40 -4.06
N ALA A 82 -6.79 -6.36 -4.37
CA ALA A 82 -7.18 -5.31 -5.30
C ALA A 82 -7.50 -5.85 -6.70
N ILE A 83 -6.67 -6.75 -7.22
CA ILE A 83 -6.88 -7.39 -8.52
C ILE A 83 -8.14 -8.25 -8.49
N ILE A 84 -8.35 -9.05 -7.43
CA ILE A 84 -9.57 -9.86 -7.29
C ILE A 84 -10.83 -8.97 -7.33
N LEU A 85 -10.85 -7.90 -6.54
CA LEU A 85 -11.97 -6.96 -6.49
C LEU A 85 -12.20 -6.27 -7.84
N LEU A 86 -11.13 -5.87 -8.53
CA LEU A 86 -11.22 -5.25 -9.84
C LEU A 86 -11.86 -6.18 -10.87
N VAL A 87 -11.46 -7.46 -10.90
CA VAL A 87 -12.00 -8.47 -11.82
C VAL A 87 -13.48 -8.74 -11.52
N VAL A 88 -13.84 -8.91 -10.24
CA VAL A 88 -15.24 -9.13 -9.82
C VAL A 88 -16.13 -7.96 -10.21
N LYS A 89 -15.67 -6.71 -10.00
CA LYS A 89 -16.42 -5.51 -10.39
C LYS A 89 -16.63 -5.45 -11.90
N LYS A 90 -15.57 -5.66 -12.70
CA LYS A 90 -15.68 -5.65 -14.17
C LYS A 90 -16.69 -6.66 -14.69
N LYS A 91 -16.76 -7.86 -14.08
CA LYS A 91 -17.76 -8.86 -14.44
C LYS A 91 -19.18 -8.38 -14.13
N ALA A 92 -19.40 -7.83 -12.94
CA ALA A 92 -20.69 -7.28 -12.56
C ALA A 92 -21.14 -6.14 -13.49
N ASP A 93 -20.24 -5.24 -13.87
CA ASP A 93 -20.54 -4.13 -14.79
C ASP A 93 -20.86 -4.63 -16.22
N HIS A 94 -20.25 -5.74 -16.67
CA HIS A 94 -20.51 -6.34 -17.98
C HIS A 94 -21.85 -7.08 -18.05
N ASP A 95 -22.28 -7.70 -16.94
CA ASP A 95 -23.52 -8.49 -16.88
C ASP A 95 -24.79 -7.61 -16.79
N ILE A 96 -24.66 -6.28 -16.67
CA ILE A 96 -25.78 -5.32 -16.70
C ILE A 96 -26.15 -5.01 -18.16
N PRO A 97 -27.39 -5.30 -18.62
CA PRO A 97 -27.84 -4.94 -19.96
C PRO A 97 -27.75 -3.43 -20.14
N LYS A 98 -27.06 -2.97 -21.19
CA LYS A 98 -27.11 -1.57 -21.61
C LYS A 98 -28.45 -1.37 -22.31
N GLU A 99 -29.40 -0.72 -21.63
CA GLU A 99 -30.67 -0.35 -22.27
C GLU A 99 -30.40 0.56 -23.49
N PRO A 100 -31.11 0.36 -24.61
CA PRO A 100 -30.94 1.11 -25.85
C PRO A 100 -31.44 2.56 -25.77
#